data_AF-Q0U5B1-F1
#
_entry.id   AF-Q0U5B1-F1
#
_cell.length_a   1.000
_cell.length_b   1.000
_cell.length_c   1.000
_cell.angle_alpha   90.00
_cell.angle_beta   90.00
_cell.angle_gamma   90.00
#
_symmetry.space_group_name_H-M   'P 1'
#
loop_
_entity.id
_entity.type
_entity.pdbx_description
1 polymer ?
#
loop_
_entity_poly.entity_id
_entity_poly.type
_entity_poly.pdbx_seq_one_letter_code
_entity_poly.pdbx_strand_id
1 'polypeptide(L)'
;MLASGPSPNPLYPTLPHLSGFSYAELECSVYGREVAWYNTQFYCGWGDASGTGWYDAIIAAGWKPEKIVLGVVTNPGNGAGHVPVGKLGDVCAQLREKYKTVGKGFGGVMGWEYFNSGDSEEDIVHVAGLELGNETVQAGWVGALGRVLRVEDPPRPRTEQPLLGVTADQIRQMVTTLPAPSTAWPDEEVQKLVVLGFAQHEAVAALNATDGNVEMAAGFLFEHYPQ
;
A
#
# COMPACT_ATOMS: atom_id res chain seq x y z
N MET A 1 -17.34 -7.16 -24.07
CA MET A 1 -18.23 -7.08 -22.89
C MET A 1 -17.54 -6.22 -21.86
N LEU A 2 -18.10 -5.07 -21.51
CA LEU A 2 -17.62 -4.26 -20.40
C LEU A 2 -17.87 -5.06 -19.12
N ALA A 3 -16.85 -5.23 -18.28
CA ALA A 3 -16.96 -5.99 -17.05
C ALA A 3 -18.05 -5.36 -16.16
N SER A 4 -19.11 -6.12 -15.86
CA SER A 4 -20.17 -5.71 -14.96
C SER A 4 -19.68 -5.82 -13.52
N GLY A 5 -19.19 -4.72 -12.96
CA GLY A 5 -18.76 -4.57 -11.58
C GLY A 5 -18.16 -3.18 -11.38
N PRO A 6 -17.95 -2.72 -10.13
CA PRO A 6 -17.18 -1.50 -9.92
C PRO A 6 -15.79 -1.69 -10.55
N SER A 7 -15.39 -0.71 -11.36
CA SER A 7 -14.05 -0.59 -11.93
C SER A 7 -13.50 0.77 -11.52
N PRO A 8 -12.16 0.92 -11.41
CA PRO A 8 -11.58 2.24 -11.23
C PRO A 8 -11.99 3.17 -12.37
N ASN A 9 -12.20 4.44 -12.09
CA ASN A 9 -12.53 5.41 -13.13
C ASN A 9 -11.24 5.97 -13.76
N PRO A 10 -10.95 5.70 -15.05
CA PRO A 10 -9.74 6.20 -15.70
C PRO A 10 -9.73 7.73 -15.87
N LEU A 11 -10.89 8.38 -15.81
CA LEU A 11 -11.01 9.83 -15.96
C LEU A 11 -10.76 10.60 -14.67
N TYR A 12 -10.70 9.92 -13.51
CA TYR A 12 -10.43 10.58 -12.24
C TYR A 12 -8.92 10.57 -11.95
N PRO A 13 -8.35 11.72 -11.56
CA PRO A 13 -6.95 11.76 -11.15
C PRO A 13 -6.69 10.76 -10.03
N THR A 14 -5.72 9.87 -10.24
CA THR A 14 -5.21 8.97 -9.21
C THR A 14 -4.12 9.67 -8.41
N LEU A 15 -3.70 9.05 -7.30
CA LEU A 15 -2.44 9.42 -6.67
C LEU A 15 -1.30 9.30 -7.69
N PRO A 16 -0.27 10.15 -7.60
CA PRO A 16 0.91 9.99 -8.43
C PRO A 16 1.57 8.64 -8.24
N HIS A 17 2.25 8.19 -9.28
CA HIS A 17 2.92 6.89 -9.32
C HIS A 17 4.12 6.95 -10.27
N LEU A 18 5.02 5.97 -10.14
CA LEU A 18 6.29 5.96 -10.86
C LEU A 18 6.21 5.45 -12.32
N SER A 19 5.07 4.89 -12.71
CA SER A 19 4.97 4.08 -13.94
C SER A 19 4.69 4.87 -15.24
N GLY A 20 4.44 6.18 -15.17
CA GLY A 20 4.14 7.05 -16.33
C GLY A 20 2.79 6.83 -17.02
N PHE A 21 2.23 5.62 -17.03
CA PHE A 21 0.89 5.30 -17.57
C PHE A 21 -0.18 5.20 -16.47
N SER A 22 -1.46 5.42 -16.80
CA SER A 22 -2.56 5.28 -15.83
C SER A 22 -2.92 3.83 -15.53
N TYR A 23 -2.83 3.43 -14.26
CA TYR A 23 -3.27 2.09 -13.81
C TYR A 23 -4.77 1.86 -14.01
N ALA A 24 -5.59 2.90 -13.83
CA ALA A 24 -7.04 2.80 -14.04
C ALA A 24 -7.38 2.59 -15.53
N GLU A 25 -6.65 3.25 -16.44
CA GLU A 25 -6.76 3.00 -17.88
C GLU A 25 -6.31 1.59 -18.24
N LEU A 26 -5.18 1.12 -17.68
CA LEU A 26 -4.72 -0.25 -17.88
C LEU A 26 -5.78 -1.28 -17.45
N GLU A 27 -6.33 -1.13 -16.24
CA GLU A 27 -7.37 -2.02 -15.70
C GLU A 27 -8.65 -2.02 -16.55
N CYS A 28 -9.05 -0.85 -17.06
CA CYS A 28 -10.25 -0.72 -17.90
C CYS A 28 -10.02 -1.12 -19.36
N SER A 29 -8.76 -1.33 -19.79
CA SER A 29 -8.42 -1.71 -21.15
C SER A 29 -8.69 -3.19 -21.43
N VAL A 30 -8.50 -3.60 -22.69
CA VAL A 30 -8.53 -5.02 -23.09
C VAL A 30 -7.42 -5.86 -22.45
N TYR A 31 -6.40 -5.23 -21.86
CA TYR A 31 -5.27 -5.88 -21.19
C TYR A 31 -5.49 -6.07 -19.69
N GLY A 32 -6.41 -5.33 -19.06
CA GLY A 32 -6.66 -5.44 -17.61
C GLY A 32 -7.09 -6.84 -17.16
N ARG A 33 -7.72 -7.61 -18.06
CA ARG A 33 -8.08 -9.02 -17.85
C ARG A 33 -6.88 -9.98 -17.78
N GLU A 34 -5.75 -9.58 -18.36
CA GLU A 34 -4.49 -10.35 -18.32
C GLU A 34 -3.72 -10.07 -17.01
N VAL A 35 -4.08 -9.00 -16.29
CA VAL A 35 -3.47 -8.66 -15.01
C VAL A 35 -4.16 -9.44 -13.90
N ALA A 36 -3.45 -10.39 -13.31
CA ALA A 36 -3.98 -11.19 -12.22
C ALA A 36 -4.21 -10.38 -10.94
N TRP A 37 -3.24 -9.56 -10.54
CA TRP A 37 -3.30 -8.64 -9.39
C TRP A 37 -2.20 -7.57 -9.49
N TYR A 38 -2.21 -6.65 -8.54
CA TYR A 38 -1.25 -5.56 -8.36
C TYR A 38 -0.58 -5.69 -6.99
N ASN A 39 0.76 -5.75 -6.97
CA ASN A 39 1.55 -5.62 -5.74
C ASN A 39 1.65 -4.13 -5.39
N THR A 40 0.62 -3.61 -4.73
CA THR A 40 0.49 -2.18 -4.44
C THR A 40 1.38 -1.79 -3.27
N GLN A 41 2.20 -0.75 -3.42
CA GLN A 41 3.17 -0.35 -2.40
C GLN A 41 2.51 0.54 -1.34
N PHE A 42 2.42 0.06 -0.10
CA PHE A 42 1.94 0.81 1.06
C PHE A 42 3.10 1.25 1.96
N TYR A 43 4.17 1.73 1.33
CA TYR A 43 5.41 2.15 1.97
C TYR A 43 6.08 3.28 1.17
N CYS A 44 7.19 3.83 1.67
CA CYS A 44 7.96 4.90 1.04
C CYS A 44 7.13 6.14 0.63
N GLY A 45 6.13 6.53 1.43
CA GLY A 45 5.31 7.70 1.14
C GLY A 45 4.10 7.46 0.24
N TRP A 46 3.95 6.25 -0.34
CA TRP A 46 2.90 5.94 -1.32
C TRP A 46 1.60 5.41 -0.72
N GLY A 47 1.64 5.05 0.56
CA GLY A 47 0.51 4.55 1.34
C GLY A 47 1.01 4.05 2.69
N ASP A 48 0.08 3.70 3.58
CA ASP A 48 0.39 3.16 4.90
C ASP A 48 -0.34 1.84 5.15
N ALA A 49 0.41 0.82 5.54
CA ALA A 49 -0.09 -0.50 5.91
C ALA A 49 -0.39 -0.65 7.41
N SER A 50 -0.23 0.41 8.21
CA SER A 50 -0.42 0.37 9.66
C SER A 50 -1.89 0.38 10.10
N GLY A 51 -2.81 0.51 9.14
CA GLY A 51 -4.26 0.40 9.30
C GLY A 51 -4.94 0.05 7.97
N THR A 52 -6.27 -0.03 7.95
CA THR A 52 -7.02 -0.39 6.73
C THR A 52 -7.32 0.79 5.81
N GLY A 53 -7.18 2.03 6.29
CA GLY A 53 -7.73 3.22 5.63
C GLY A 53 -7.23 3.45 4.19
N TRP A 54 -5.93 3.24 3.93
CA TRP A 54 -5.38 3.37 2.58
C TRP A 54 -5.91 2.28 1.64
N TYR A 55 -6.02 1.05 2.12
CA TYR A 55 -6.62 -0.05 1.36
C TYR A 55 -8.10 0.24 1.08
N ASP A 56 -8.82 0.73 2.08
CA ASP A 56 -10.23 1.10 1.97
C ASP A 56 -10.47 2.20 0.92
N ALA A 57 -9.59 3.20 0.84
CA ALA A 57 -9.66 4.23 -0.19
C ALA A 57 -9.47 3.65 -1.61
N ILE A 58 -8.58 2.68 -1.78
CA ILE A 58 -8.37 2.00 -3.08
C ILE A 58 -9.62 1.21 -3.48
N ILE A 59 -10.22 0.44 -2.57
CA ILE A 59 -11.44 -0.32 -2.89
C ILE A 59 -12.62 0.62 -3.14
N ALA A 60 -12.75 1.68 -2.36
CA ALA A 60 -13.76 2.72 -2.55
C ALA A 60 -13.63 3.41 -3.92
N ALA A 61 -12.40 3.53 -4.45
CA ALA A 61 -12.12 4.03 -5.79
C ALA A 61 -12.51 3.06 -6.94
N GLY A 62 -13.05 1.89 -6.61
CA GLY A 62 -13.59 0.94 -7.59
C GLY A 62 -12.67 -0.23 -7.92
N TRP A 63 -11.53 -0.37 -7.24
CA TRP A 63 -10.66 -1.53 -7.39
C TRP A 63 -11.23 -2.76 -6.69
N LYS A 64 -11.07 -3.94 -7.32
CA LYS A 64 -11.51 -5.21 -6.73
C LYS A 64 -10.53 -5.65 -5.64
N PRO A 65 -10.98 -5.99 -4.41
CA PRO A 65 -10.10 -6.41 -3.32
C PRO A 65 -9.16 -7.55 -3.71
N GLU A 66 -9.64 -8.51 -4.49
CA GLU A 66 -8.84 -9.67 -4.90
C GLU A 66 -7.69 -9.34 -5.85
N LYS A 67 -7.69 -8.14 -6.45
CA LYS A 67 -6.61 -7.66 -7.32
C LYS A 67 -5.62 -6.76 -6.59
N ILE A 68 -5.89 -6.37 -5.34
CA ILE A 68 -5.02 -5.47 -4.59
C ILE A 68 -4.30 -6.29 -3.51
N VAL A 69 -3.01 -6.53 -3.73
CA VAL A 69 -2.11 -7.14 -2.76
C VAL A 69 -1.44 -6.03 -1.96
N LEU A 70 -1.52 -6.14 -0.63
CA LEU A 70 -0.90 -5.20 0.32
C LEU A 70 0.63 -5.41 0.29
N GLY A 71 1.35 -4.59 -0.47
CA GLY A 71 2.81 -4.59 -0.52
C GLY A 71 3.41 -3.82 0.64
N VAL A 72 4.33 -4.46 1.37
CA VAL A 72 4.98 -3.92 2.58
C VAL A 72 6.50 -4.11 2.51
N VAL A 73 7.24 -3.30 3.27
CA VAL A 73 8.65 -3.58 3.55
C VAL A 73 8.77 -4.53 4.75
N THR A 74 9.54 -5.59 4.60
CA THR A 74 9.71 -6.65 5.61
C THR A 74 10.75 -6.31 6.68
N ASN A 75 11.52 -5.25 6.46
CA ASN A 75 12.55 -4.74 7.34
C ASN A 75 12.58 -3.21 7.21
N PRO A 76 12.73 -2.44 8.31
CA PRO A 76 12.82 -0.98 8.24
C PRO A 76 14.02 -0.48 7.41
N GLY A 77 15.08 -1.28 7.25
CA GLY A 77 16.19 -0.97 6.36
C GLY A 77 15.86 -1.04 4.87
N ASN A 78 14.73 -1.63 4.46
CA ASN A 78 14.34 -1.78 3.06
C ASN A 78 13.52 -0.58 2.53
N GLY A 79 13.09 0.32 3.41
CA GLY A 79 12.33 1.51 3.06
C GLY A 79 11.53 2.06 4.24
N ALA A 80 11.07 3.31 4.11
CA ALA A 80 10.24 3.93 5.14
C ALA A 80 8.82 3.34 5.17
N GLY A 81 8.18 3.44 6.33
CA GLY A 81 6.82 2.91 6.52
C GLY A 81 6.76 1.42 6.85
N HIS A 82 7.83 0.86 7.44
CA HIS A 82 7.78 -0.49 7.99
C HIS A 82 6.71 -0.60 9.08
N VAL A 83 5.91 -1.65 8.97
CA VAL A 83 4.88 -2.01 9.95
C VAL A 83 5.30 -3.32 10.59
N PRO A 84 5.43 -3.37 11.93
CA PRO A 84 5.78 -4.59 12.64
C PRO A 84 4.81 -5.73 12.33
N VAL A 85 5.32 -6.94 12.15
CA VAL A 85 4.58 -8.10 11.64
C VAL A 85 3.38 -8.47 12.49
N GLY A 86 3.44 -8.26 13.81
CA GLY A 86 2.30 -8.46 14.71
C GLY A 86 1.14 -7.53 14.39
N LYS A 87 1.43 -6.22 14.27
CA LYS A 87 0.44 -5.21 13.88
C LYS A 87 -0.06 -5.44 12.45
N LEU A 88 0.83 -5.82 11.53
CA LEU A 88 0.46 -6.18 10.17
C LEU A 88 -0.49 -7.39 10.13
N GLY A 89 -0.28 -8.38 11.00
CA GLY A 89 -1.18 -9.51 11.18
C GLY A 89 -2.60 -9.08 11.57
N ASP A 90 -2.73 -8.14 12.51
CA ASP A 90 -4.03 -7.58 12.91
C ASP A 90 -4.72 -6.83 11.76
N VAL A 91 -3.96 -6.04 10.99
CA VAL A 91 -4.48 -5.35 9.80
C VAL A 91 -4.95 -6.36 8.74
N CYS A 92 -4.18 -7.41 8.50
CA CYS A 92 -4.55 -8.47 7.56
C CYS A 92 -5.82 -9.21 7.99
N ALA A 93 -5.98 -9.48 9.30
CA ALA A 93 -7.19 -10.09 9.83
C ALA A 93 -8.41 -9.18 9.62
N GLN A 94 -8.26 -7.88 9.85
CA GLN A 94 -9.32 -6.88 9.61
C GLN A 94 -9.68 -6.78 8.12
N LEU A 95 -8.71 -6.68 7.22
CA LEU A 95 -8.97 -6.63 5.77
C LEU A 95 -9.65 -7.90 5.27
N ARG A 96 -9.18 -9.06 5.74
CA ARG A 96 -9.78 -10.36 5.38
C ARG A 96 -11.24 -10.43 5.81
N GLU A 97 -11.56 -10.04 7.05
CA GLU A 97 -12.93 -10.05 7.57
C GLU A 97 -13.81 -9.00 6.88
N LYS A 98 -13.31 -7.77 6.72
CA LYS A 98 -14.04 -6.64 6.09
C LYS A 98 -14.44 -6.96 4.66
N TYR A 99 -13.53 -7.52 3.86
CA TYR A 99 -13.76 -7.77 2.43
C TYR A 99 -14.25 -9.17 2.10
N LYS A 100 -14.50 -10.07 3.06
CA LYS A 100 -14.87 -11.48 2.79
C LYS A 100 -16.10 -11.67 1.89
N THR A 101 -17.01 -10.69 1.85
CA THR A 101 -18.23 -10.72 1.02
C THR A 101 -18.14 -9.82 -0.21
N VAL A 102 -16.98 -9.24 -0.51
CA VAL A 102 -16.76 -8.33 -1.65
C VAL A 102 -15.80 -8.99 -2.64
N GLY A 103 -16.26 -9.21 -3.87
CA GLY A 103 -15.46 -9.87 -4.90
C GLY A 103 -15.02 -11.27 -4.46
N LYS A 104 -13.71 -11.55 -4.52
CA LYS A 104 -13.12 -12.78 -3.95
C LYS A 104 -12.41 -12.54 -2.61
N GLY A 105 -12.62 -11.38 -2.00
CA GLY A 105 -12.00 -10.99 -0.74
C GLY A 105 -10.61 -10.38 -0.90
N PHE A 106 -9.98 -10.11 0.24
CA PHE A 106 -8.65 -9.51 0.34
C PHE A 106 -7.60 -10.27 -0.49
N GLY A 107 -6.88 -9.55 -1.37
CA GLY A 107 -5.92 -10.12 -2.33
C GLY A 107 -4.65 -10.73 -1.71
N GLY A 108 -4.33 -10.38 -0.46
CA GLY A 108 -3.17 -10.92 0.27
C GLY A 108 -2.06 -9.89 0.49
N VAL A 109 -0.85 -10.38 0.80
CA VAL A 109 0.32 -9.56 1.17
C VAL A 109 1.51 -9.93 0.30
N MET A 110 2.30 -8.93 -0.09
CA MET A 110 3.62 -9.07 -0.70
C MET A 110 4.65 -8.41 0.22
N GLY A 111 5.79 -9.07 0.46
CA GLY A 111 6.88 -8.55 1.30
C GLY A 111 8.12 -8.21 0.48
N TRP A 112 8.58 -6.97 0.58
CA TRP A 112 9.85 -6.48 0.06
C TRP A 112 10.90 -6.36 1.20
N GLU A 113 11.85 -7.27 1.35
CA GLU A 113 12.15 -8.49 0.59
C GLU A 113 12.54 -9.64 1.54
N TYR A 114 12.91 -10.81 1.02
CA TYR A 114 13.01 -12.01 1.85
C TYR A 114 14.24 -12.06 2.76
N PHE A 115 15.44 -11.72 2.27
CA PHE A 115 16.69 -12.16 2.93
C PHE A 115 16.90 -11.58 4.34
N ASN A 116 16.37 -10.39 4.63
CA ASN A 116 16.43 -9.72 5.94
C ASN A 116 15.03 -9.53 6.57
N SER A 117 14.04 -10.27 6.08
CA SER A 117 12.65 -10.20 6.55
C SER A 117 12.53 -10.46 8.04
N GLY A 118 11.88 -9.55 8.78
CA GLY A 118 11.66 -9.67 10.22
C GLY A 118 12.92 -9.46 11.07
N ASP A 119 14.08 -9.12 10.48
CA ASP A 119 15.31 -8.80 11.21
C ASP A 119 15.25 -7.36 11.77
N SER A 120 14.26 -7.13 12.64
CA SER A 120 14.05 -5.91 13.42
C SER A 120 13.68 -6.31 14.85
N GLU A 121 14.00 -5.49 15.84
CA GLU A 121 13.81 -5.86 17.26
C GLU A 121 12.36 -6.26 17.57
N GLU A 122 11.38 -5.49 17.07
CA GLU A 122 9.96 -5.75 17.31
C GLU A 122 9.47 -7.03 16.61
N ASP A 123 9.91 -7.26 15.36
CA ASP A 123 9.53 -8.46 14.60
C ASP A 123 10.18 -9.72 15.18
N ILE A 124 11.44 -9.65 15.59
CA ILE A 124 12.15 -10.77 16.25
C ILE A 124 11.41 -11.17 17.52
N VAL A 125 11.05 -10.19 18.37
CA VAL A 125 10.32 -10.46 19.62
C VAL A 125 8.97 -11.10 19.33
N HIS A 126 8.22 -10.57 18.35
CA HIS A 126 6.93 -11.12 17.99
C HIS A 126 7.04 -12.54 17.43
N VAL A 127 7.92 -12.76 16.45
CA VAL A 127 8.12 -14.06 15.80
C VAL A 127 8.62 -15.12 16.78
N ALA A 128 9.55 -14.77 17.67
CA ALA A 128 10.04 -15.67 18.71
C ALA A 128 8.96 -16.05 19.73
N GLY A 129 7.96 -15.18 19.93
CA GLY A 129 6.79 -15.45 20.75
C GLY A 129 5.76 -16.39 20.10
N LEU A 130 5.88 -16.69 18.80
CA LEU A 130 4.97 -17.56 18.09
C LEU A 130 5.53 -18.99 17.96
N GLU A 131 4.73 -20.00 18.29
CA GLU A 131 5.04 -21.42 18.03
C GLU A 131 4.85 -21.76 16.54
N LEU A 132 5.79 -21.34 15.69
CA LEU A 132 5.68 -21.48 14.22
C LEU A 132 6.47 -22.66 13.64
N GLY A 133 7.35 -23.29 14.41
CA GLY A 133 8.24 -24.34 13.90
C GLY A 133 9.13 -23.86 12.74
N ASN A 134 9.62 -22.62 12.82
CA ASN A 134 10.50 -22.03 11.81
C ASN A 134 11.98 -22.21 12.19
N GLU A 135 12.85 -22.29 11.18
CA GLU A 135 14.30 -22.38 11.36
C GLU A 135 14.98 -21.01 11.40
N THR A 136 14.32 -19.99 10.83
CA THR A 136 14.86 -18.63 10.68
C THR A 136 13.78 -17.58 10.97
N VAL A 137 14.22 -16.38 11.34
CA VAL A 137 13.34 -15.22 11.55
C VAL A 137 12.57 -14.88 10.26
N GLN A 138 13.21 -14.99 9.09
CA GLN A 138 12.61 -14.74 7.78
C GLN A 138 11.44 -15.70 7.51
N ALA A 139 11.66 -17.00 7.72
CA ALA A 139 10.59 -18.00 7.60
C ALA A 139 9.51 -17.78 8.67
N GLY A 140 9.90 -17.28 9.84
CA GLY A 140 8.97 -16.89 10.89
C GLY A 140 8.08 -15.71 10.53
N TRP A 141 8.62 -14.68 9.88
CA TRP A 141 7.84 -13.55 9.36
C TRP A 141 6.78 -14.02 8.35
N VAL A 142 7.19 -14.90 7.41
CA VAL A 142 6.26 -15.53 6.45
C VAL A 142 5.21 -16.37 7.17
N GLY A 143 5.62 -17.15 8.17
CA GLY A 143 4.73 -18.00 8.97
C GLY A 143 3.72 -17.20 9.77
N ALA A 144 4.12 -16.07 10.35
CA ALA A 144 3.27 -15.19 11.14
C ALA A 144 2.09 -14.67 10.30
N LEU A 145 2.36 -14.11 9.12
CA LEU A 145 1.30 -13.66 8.21
C LEU A 145 0.54 -14.84 7.57
N GLY A 146 1.24 -15.93 7.24
CA GLY A 146 0.65 -17.14 6.68
C GLY A 146 -0.47 -17.70 7.55
N ARG A 147 -0.30 -17.70 8.88
CA ARG A 147 -1.35 -18.12 9.83
C ARG A 147 -2.61 -17.27 9.76
N VAL A 148 -2.50 -15.98 9.49
CA VAL A 148 -3.66 -15.09 9.34
C VAL A 148 -4.34 -15.30 7.99
N LEU A 149 -3.55 -15.42 6.92
CA LEU A 149 -4.05 -15.45 5.55
C LEU A 149 -4.55 -16.83 5.11
N ARG A 150 -4.05 -17.92 5.71
CA ARG A 150 -4.35 -19.30 5.27
C ARG A 150 -5.20 -20.10 6.25
N VAL A 151 -5.53 -19.57 7.42
CA VAL A 151 -6.44 -20.27 8.36
C VAL A 151 -7.84 -20.39 7.77
N GLU A 152 -8.46 -21.56 7.87
CA GLU A 152 -9.77 -21.84 7.27
C GLU A 152 -10.88 -20.99 7.92
N ASP A 153 -10.92 -20.92 9.26
CA ASP A 153 -11.81 -20.04 10.03
C ASP A 153 -10.98 -18.99 10.79
N PRO A 154 -10.77 -17.79 10.21
CA PRO A 154 -10.01 -16.74 10.88
C PRO A 154 -10.79 -16.14 12.05
N PRO A 155 -10.07 -15.51 12.99
CA PRO A 155 -10.67 -14.56 13.92
C PRO A 155 -11.52 -13.53 13.15
N ARG A 156 -12.66 -13.16 13.73
CA ARG A 156 -13.60 -12.17 13.15
C ARG A 156 -13.51 -10.87 13.94
N PRO A 157 -12.45 -10.07 13.76
CA PRO A 157 -12.36 -8.77 14.40
C PRO A 157 -13.56 -7.93 14.00
N ARG A 158 -13.98 -7.02 14.88
CA ARG A 158 -15.03 -6.06 14.53
C ARG A 158 -14.50 -5.12 13.46
N THR A 159 -15.11 -5.13 12.28
CA THR A 159 -14.77 -4.25 11.17
C THR A 159 -15.99 -3.43 10.75
N GLU A 160 -15.72 -2.26 10.18
CA GLU A 160 -16.74 -1.49 9.48
C GLU A 160 -17.09 -2.15 8.15
N GLN A 161 -18.29 -1.88 7.62
CA GLN A 161 -18.65 -2.37 6.30
C GLN A 161 -17.77 -1.73 5.21
N PRO A 162 -17.42 -2.46 4.14
CA PRO A 162 -16.79 -1.89 2.96
C PRO A 162 -17.60 -0.72 2.38
N LEU A 163 -16.95 0.42 2.19
CA LEU A 163 -17.54 1.56 1.48
C LEU A 163 -17.43 1.31 -0.02
N LEU A 164 -18.55 1.08 -0.68
CA LEU A 164 -18.64 0.79 -2.11
C LEU A 164 -19.59 1.79 -2.79
N GLY A 165 -19.31 2.13 -4.05
CA GLY A 165 -20.17 3.03 -4.83
C GLY A 165 -20.17 4.48 -4.33
N VAL A 166 -19.05 4.92 -3.76
CA VAL A 166 -18.86 6.31 -3.30
C VAL A 166 -18.52 7.24 -4.46
N THR A 167 -18.71 8.55 -4.25
CA THR A 167 -18.37 9.60 -5.20
C THR A 167 -16.87 9.93 -5.18
N ALA A 168 -16.37 10.56 -6.25
CA ALA A 168 -14.99 11.04 -6.33
C ALA A 168 -14.62 11.99 -5.18
N ASP A 169 -15.54 12.86 -4.79
CA ASP A 169 -15.32 13.82 -3.70
C ASP A 169 -15.23 13.12 -2.34
N GLN A 170 -16.05 12.08 -2.12
CA GLN A 170 -15.93 11.26 -0.91
C GLN A 170 -14.59 10.52 -0.86
N ILE A 171 -14.11 9.97 -1.98
CA ILE A 171 -12.79 9.33 -2.04
C ILE A 171 -11.69 10.35 -1.75
N ARG A 172 -11.77 11.55 -2.34
CA ARG A 172 -10.82 12.64 -2.07
C ARG A 172 -10.83 13.04 -0.60
N GLN A 173 -12.01 13.13 0.01
CA GLN A 173 -12.14 13.40 1.44
C GLN A 173 -11.51 12.28 2.29
N MET A 174 -11.75 11.01 1.94
CA MET A 174 -11.12 9.88 2.63
C MET A 174 -9.60 10.03 2.60
N VAL A 175 -9.01 10.14 1.41
CA VAL A 175 -7.55 10.24 1.22
C VAL A 175 -6.95 11.44 1.96
N THR A 176 -7.61 12.60 1.94
CA THR A 176 -7.12 13.82 2.64
C THR A 176 -7.22 13.73 4.17
N THR A 177 -8.04 12.84 4.70
CA THR A 177 -8.16 12.60 6.16
C THR A 177 -7.29 11.45 6.67
N LEU A 178 -6.70 10.66 5.77
CA LEU A 178 -5.80 9.59 6.16
C LEU A 178 -4.50 10.14 6.75
N PRO A 179 -3.89 9.44 7.73
CA PRO A 179 -2.55 9.76 8.18
C PRO A 179 -1.58 9.79 7.00
N ALA A 180 -0.72 10.81 6.99
CA ALA A 180 0.34 10.93 5.99
C ALA A 180 1.26 9.70 6.08
N PRO A 181 1.56 9.02 4.96
CA PRO A 181 2.46 7.89 4.96
C PRO A 181 3.87 8.29 5.39
N SER A 182 4.57 7.39 6.09
CA SER A 182 5.96 7.61 6.47
C SER A 182 6.85 7.72 5.23
N THR A 183 7.80 8.66 5.29
CA THR A 183 8.81 8.90 4.25
C THR A 183 10.19 8.61 4.84
N ALA A 184 11.19 8.37 3.98
CA ALA A 184 12.58 8.19 4.41
C ALA A 184 13.31 9.54 4.61
N TRP A 185 12.66 10.64 4.25
CA TRP A 185 13.27 11.94 4.09
C TRP A 185 12.87 12.85 5.25
N PRO A 186 13.82 13.65 5.80
CA PRO A 186 13.47 14.66 6.79
C PRO A 186 12.40 15.60 6.26
N ASP A 187 11.48 16.02 7.13
CA ASP A 187 10.42 16.96 6.76
C ASP A 187 10.98 18.22 6.11
N GLU A 188 12.15 18.70 6.57
CA GLU A 188 12.83 19.86 6.00
C GLU A 188 13.14 19.68 4.49
N GLU A 189 13.65 18.52 4.08
CA GLU A 189 13.99 18.26 2.67
C GLU A 189 12.75 18.15 1.80
N VAL A 190 11.68 17.53 2.33
CA VAL A 190 10.38 17.49 1.67
C VAL A 190 9.82 18.91 1.53
N GLN A 191 9.91 19.73 2.59
CA GLN A 191 9.41 21.10 2.58
C GLN A 191 10.16 22.00 1.60
N LYS A 192 11.46 21.79 1.36
CA LYS A 192 12.20 22.55 0.34
C LYS A 192 11.55 22.44 -1.04
N LEU A 193 11.07 21.25 -1.41
CA LEU A 193 10.36 21.04 -2.67
C LEU A 193 8.91 21.54 -2.61
N VAL A 194 8.23 21.39 -1.47
CA VAL A 194 6.86 21.89 -1.30
C VAL A 194 6.78 23.42 -1.42
N VAL A 195 7.78 24.14 -0.89
CA VAL A 195 7.88 25.61 -1.00
C VAL A 195 8.07 26.06 -2.46
N LEU A 196 8.62 25.20 -3.33
CA LEU A 196 8.72 25.46 -4.77
C LEU A 196 7.37 25.27 -5.51
N GLY A 197 6.32 24.86 -4.81
CA GLY A 197 4.97 24.70 -5.35
C GLY A 197 4.57 23.27 -5.67
N PHE A 198 5.45 22.29 -5.43
CA PHE A 198 5.15 20.88 -5.63
C PHE A 198 4.31 20.32 -4.47
N ALA A 199 3.42 19.38 -4.75
CA ALA A 199 2.68 18.73 -3.69
C ALA A 199 3.61 17.80 -2.87
N GLN A 200 3.33 17.63 -1.58
CA GLN A 200 4.18 16.86 -0.66
C GLN A 200 4.50 15.44 -1.16
N HIS A 201 3.54 14.78 -1.78
CA HIS A 201 3.74 13.43 -2.32
C HIS A 201 4.66 13.43 -3.55
N GLU A 202 4.66 14.49 -4.36
CA GLU A 202 5.57 14.64 -5.52
C GLU A 202 6.99 14.90 -5.05
N ALA A 203 7.13 15.74 -4.02
CA ALA A 203 8.41 15.96 -3.36
C ALA A 203 9.00 14.63 -2.85
N VAL A 204 8.20 13.84 -2.13
CA VAL A 204 8.62 12.53 -1.62
C VAL A 204 8.94 11.56 -2.76
N ALA A 205 8.13 11.53 -3.81
CA ALA A 205 8.37 10.71 -4.99
C ALA A 205 9.71 11.03 -5.67
N ALA A 206 9.98 12.31 -5.87
CA ALA A 206 11.21 12.78 -6.50
C ALA A 206 12.42 12.51 -5.61
N LEU A 207 12.30 12.69 -4.29
CA LEU A 207 13.35 12.32 -3.34
C LEU A 207 13.60 10.82 -3.33
N ASN A 208 12.56 9.99 -3.40
CA ASN A 208 12.69 8.54 -3.54
C ASN A 208 13.43 8.16 -4.84
N ALA A 209 13.15 8.85 -5.95
CA ALA A 209 13.78 8.59 -7.24
C ALA A 209 15.24 9.08 -7.34
N THR A 210 15.64 9.99 -6.45
CA THR A 210 16.94 10.67 -6.51
C THR A 210 17.79 10.43 -5.26
N ASP A 211 17.42 9.44 -4.46
CA ASP A 211 18.10 9.07 -3.22
C ASP A 211 18.31 10.27 -2.27
N GLY A 212 17.27 11.11 -2.17
CA GLY A 212 17.25 12.27 -1.28
C GLY A 212 17.96 13.51 -1.81
N ASN A 213 18.49 13.48 -3.04
CA ASN A 213 19.13 14.64 -3.64
C ASN A 213 18.07 15.69 -4.05
N VAL A 214 17.89 16.72 -3.22
CA VAL A 214 16.87 17.77 -3.43
C VAL A 214 17.04 18.54 -4.74
N GLU A 215 18.27 18.81 -5.17
CA GLU A 215 18.53 19.54 -6.41
C GLU A 215 18.12 18.69 -7.63
N MET A 216 18.49 17.41 -7.63
CA MET A 216 18.08 16.47 -8.67
C MET A 216 16.57 16.23 -8.64
N ALA A 217 15.97 16.11 -7.44
CA ALA A 217 14.53 15.95 -7.26
C ALA A 217 13.76 17.15 -7.83
N ALA A 218 14.21 18.38 -7.52
CA ALA A 218 13.63 19.60 -8.07
C ALA A 218 13.75 19.62 -9.61
N GLY A 219 14.93 19.27 -10.15
CA GLY A 219 15.14 19.15 -11.59
C GLY A 219 14.16 18.18 -12.25
N PHE A 220 14.00 16.99 -11.67
CA PHE A 220 13.07 15.95 -12.12
C PHE A 220 11.62 16.44 -12.13
N LEU A 221 11.23 17.19 -11.10
CA LEU A 221 9.88 17.76 -10.99
C LEU A 221 9.64 18.87 -12.01
N PHE A 222 10.60 19.78 -12.21
CA PHE A 222 10.46 20.85 -13.21
C PHE A 222 10.45 20.34 -14.65
N GLU A 223 11.14 19.24 -14.97
CA GLU A 223 11.09 18.64 -16.31
C GLU A 223 9.72 18.02 -16.65
N HIS A 224 8.98 17.55 -15.65
CA HIS A 224 7.66 16.94 -15.83
C HIS A 224 6.48 17.92 -15.81
N TYR A 225 6.70 19.16 -15.37
CA TYR A 225 5.72 20.23 -15.41
C TYR A 225 6.13 21.30 -16.44
N PRO A 226 5.56 21.32 -17.67
CA PRO A 226 5.78 22.45 -18.56
C PRO A 226 5.24 23.73 -17.90
N GLN A 227 6.03 24.80 -17.99
CA GLN A 227 5.66 26.14 -17.47
C GLN A 227 4.42 26.72 -18.15
#